data_AF-A0A5P1UTJ1-F1
#
_entry.id   AF-A0A5P1UTJ1-F1
#
_cell.length_a   1.000
_cell.length_b   1.000
_cell.length_c   1.000
_cell.angle_alpha   90.00
_cell.angle_beta   90.00
_cell.angle_gamma   90.00
#
_symmetry.space_group_name_H-M   'P 1'
#
loop_
_entity.id
_entity.type
_entity.pdbx_description
1 polymer ?
#
loop_
_entity_poly.entity_id
_entity_poly.type
_entity_poly.pdbx_seq_one_letter_code
_entity_poly.pdbx_strand_id
1 'polypeptide(L)'
;MKTKLIFSTLVICAMTTSSTYADPAYETFDIHFAVLTSNPSAQMIATLNQMKEEVNILNTYFVKEDRSPIIKFRFKSVSFYNEIKNSTCSFIELGDTMYKNEINWVSRFNECNDPLVKDKKALNFYVYDSYTAAAGYNDKDSFGYRNFNRPFIALDWQRLNHQIQSPEEHEMGHAFGLTHVCVSGATLSTSTNIMASAGGCDGSGGKRDIGFNDSQVNTIMYYVPLIKAKLASP
;
A
#
# COMPACT_ATOMS: atom_id res chain seq x y z
N MET A 1 -42.24 55.32 -2.22
CA MET A 1 -40.78 55.46 -1.97
C MET A 1 -40.55 55.18 -0.49
N LYS A 2 -39.72 54.24 -0.01
CA LYS A 2 -38.58 53.51 -0.57
C LYS A 2 -38.59 52.05 -0.07
N THR A 3 -38.39 51.12 -0.98
CA THR A 3 -38.22 49.68 -0.74
C THR A 3 -36.78 49.41 -0.30
N LYS A 4 -36.55 48.70 0.82
CA LYS A 4 -35.23 48.21 1.21
C LYS A 4 -35.06 46.78 0.70
N LEU A 5 -34.15 46.59 -0.25
CA LEU A 5 -33.66 45.27 -0.67
C LEU A 5 -32.55 44.82 0.30
N ILE A 6 -32.69 43.63 0.86
CA ILE A 6 -31.63 42.93 1.59
C ILE A 6 -30.98 41.96 0.60
N PHE A 7 -29.73 42.21 0.23
CA PHE A 7 -28.92 41.27 -0.54
C PHE A 7 -28.21 40.33 0.44
N SER A 8 -28.65 39.07 0.50
CA SER A 8 -27.87 37.98 1.09
C SER A 8 -26.83 37.51 0.08
N THR A 9 -25.56 37.73 0.39
CA THR A 9 -24.43 37.21 -0.39
C THR A 9 -24.28 35.72 -0.10
N LEU A 10 -24.71 34.88 -1.03
CA LEU A 10 -24.48 33.44 -1.00
C LEU A 10 -23.00 33.18 -1.35
N VAL A 11 -22.21 32.79 -0.35
CA VAL A 11 -20.82 32.36 -0.55
C VAL A 11 -20.86 30.93 -1.08
N ILE A 12 -20.66 30.78 -2.40
CA ILE A 12 -20.46 29.48 -3.04
C ILE A 12 -19.03 29.05 -2.74
N CYS A 13 -18.87 28.17 -1.77
CA CYS A 13 -17.59 27.50 -1.50
C CYS A 13 -17.36 26.49 -2.62
N ALA A 14 -16.52 26.85 -3.60
CA ALA A 14 -16.11 25.95 -4.66
C ALA A 14 -15.26 24.83 -4.05
N MET A 15 -15.87 23.66 -3.83
CA MET A 15 -15.11 22.45 -3.51
C MET A 15 -14.32 22.04 -4.76
N THR A 16 -13.02 22.32 -4.75
CA THR A 16 -12.10 21.77 -5.75
C THR A 16 -12.04 20.27 -5.54
N THR A 17 -12.72 19.53 -6.40
CA THR A 17 -12.52 18.09 -6.53
C THR A 17 -11.13 17.89 -7.11
N SER A 18 -10.19 17.43 -6.29
CA SER A 18 -8.85 17.06 -6.73
C SER A 18 -8.97 15.90 -7.71
N SER A 19 -9.04 16.22 -9.00
CA SER A 19 -9.04 15.23 -10.06
C SER A 19 -7.69 14.51 -10.08
N THR A 20 -7.72 13.19 -9.93
CA THR A 20 -6.60 12.26 -9.99
C THR A 20 -6.07 12.10 -11.42
N TYR A 21 -5.57 13.19 -12.01
CA TYR A 21 -4.84 13.09 -13.27
C TYR A 21 -3.46 12.48 -13.04
N ALA A 22 -3.05 11.58 -13.93
CA ALA A 22 -1.68 11.13 -14.00
C ALA A 22 -0.78 12.33 -14.29
N ASP A 23 0.25 12.53 -13.48
CA ASP A 23 1.27 13.54 -13.73
C ASP A 23 2.13 13.06 -14.92
N PRO A 24 2.13 13.76 -16.07
CA PRO A 24 2.86 13.30 -17.25
C PRO A 24 4.39 13.25 -17.02
N ALA A 25 4.91 13.85 -15.95
CA ALA A 25 6.33 13.79 -15.61
C ALA A 25 6.75 12.44 -15.00
N TYR A 26 5.81 11.64 -14.47
CA TYR A 26 6.12 10.41 -13.75
C TYR A 26 5.27 9.23 -14.23
N GLU A 27 5.90 8.05 -14.34
CA GLU A 27 5.15 6.82 -14.58
C GLU A 27 4.14 6.63 -13.44
N THR A 28 2.89 6.36 -13.79
CA THR A 28 1.78 6.26 -12.83
C THR A 28 1.21 4.84 -12.85
N PHE A 29 1.17 4.20 -11.69
CA PHE A 29 0.54 2.89 -11.52
C PHE A 29 -0.81 3.00 -10.83
N ASP A 30 -1.81 2.32 -11.39
CA ASP A 30 -3.10 2.15 -10.73
C ASP A 30 -2.99 1.15 -9.57
N ILE A 31 -3.68 1.43 -8.47
CA ILE A 31 -3.77 0.55 -7.29
C ILE A 31 -5.20 0.06 -7.12
N HIS A 32 -5.34 -1.26 -7.02
CA HIS A 32 -6.55 -1.95 -6.58
C HIS A 32 -6.35 -2.48 -5.16
N PHE A 33 -7.29 -2.18 -4.27
CA PHE A 33 -7.30 -2.72 -2.91
C PHE A 33 -8.32 -3.85 -2.79
N ALA A 34 -8.01 -4.86 -1.97
CA ALA A 34 -8.98 -5.83 -1.48
C ALA A 34 -8.86 -6.00 0.04
N VAL A 35 -9.94 -5.79 0.78
CA VAL A 35 -9.99 -6.04 2.23
C VAL A 35 -10.35 -7.50 2.45
N LEU A 36 -9.36 -8.32 2.78
CA LEU A 36 -9.48 -9.77 2.88
C LEU A 36 -10.04 -10.22 4.24
N THR A 37 -9.76 -9.46 5.30
CA THR A 37 -10.07 -9.86 6.67
C THR A 37 -11.56 -9.69 7.02
N SER A 38 -12.09 -10.68 7.73
CA SER A 38 -13.42 -10.65 8.33
C SER A 38 -13.47 -9.88 9.67
N ASN A 39 -12.32 -9.42 10.18
CA ASN A 39 -12.22 -8.70 11.45
C ASN A 39 -13.05 -7.40 11.42
N PRO A 40 -14.07 -7.24 12.29
CA PRO A 40 -14.92 -6.06 12.30
C PRO A 40 -14.16 -4.76 12.59
N SER A 41 -13.11 -4.80 13.41
CA SER A 41 -12.28 -3.63 13.71
C SER A 41 -11.49 -3.18 12.49
N ALA A 42 -10.92 -4.14 11.75
CA ALA A 42 -10.24 -3.85 10.49
C ALA A 42 -11.22 -3.24 9.47
N GLN A 43 -12.43 -3.79 9.33
CA GLN A 43 -13.45 -3.28 8.41
C GLN A 43 -13.96 -1.88 8.76
N MET A 44 -13.95 -1.48 10.03
CA MET A 44 -14.29 -0.11 10.43
C MET A 44 -13.22 0.92 10.01
N ILE A 45 -11.96 0.51 9.94
CA ILE A 45 -10.83 1.39 9.57
C ILE A 45 -10.60 1.38 8.07
N ALA A 46 -10.61 0.20 7.45
CA ALA A 46 -10.37 -0.02 6.03
C ALA A 46 -11.60 0.41 5.19
N THR A 47 -11.89 1.71 5.20
CA THR A 47 -12.97 2.34 4.43
C THR A 47 -12.47 2.79 3.06
N LEU A 48 -13.39 3.15 2.15
CA LEU A 48 -13.04 3.73 0.85
C LEU A 48 -12.15 4.97 0.98
N ASN A 49 -12.43 5.82 1.96
CA ASN A 49 -11.63 7.03 2.20
C ASN A 49 -10.24 6.66 2.71
N GLN A 50 -10.14 5.67 3.59
CA GLN A 50 -8.85 5.18 4.06
C GLN A 50 -8.01 4.61 2.91
N MET A 51 -8.58 3.80 2.02
CA MET A 51 -7.82 3.25 0.88
C MET A 51 -7.34 4.33 -0.10
N LYS A 52 -8.10 5.41 -0.28
CA LYS A 52 -7.64 6.58 -1.03
C LYS A 52 -6.50 7.29 -0.30
N GLU A 53 -6.58 7.39 1.03
CA GLU A 53 -5.53 7.99 1.84
C GLU A 53 -4.24 7.16 1.83
N GLU A 54 -4.30 5.83 1.81
CA GLU A 54 -3.10 4.99 1.66
C GLU A 54 -2.35 5.30 0.35
N VAL A 55 -3.08 5.62 -0.73
CA VAL A 55 -2.44 6.06 -1.99
C VAL A 55 -1.79 7.45 -1.83
N ASN A 56 -2.38 8.34 -1.03
CA ASN A 56 -1.78 9.65 -0.75
C ASN A 56 -0.51 9.51 0.10
N ILE A 57 -0.55 8.67 1.14
CA ILE A 57 0.60 8.32 1.99
C ILE A 57 1.72 7.76 1.11
N LEU A 58 1.42 6.76 0.29
CA LEU A 58 2.41 6.16 -0.59
C LEU A 58 3.02 7.19 -1.56
N ASN A 59 2.22 8.08 -2.16
CA ASN A 59 2.73 9.16 -3.02
C ASN A 59 3.57 10.21 -2.26
N THR A 60 3.37 10.34 -0.94
CA THR A 60 4.11 11.27 -0.08
C THR A 60 5.46 10.72 0.33
N TYR A 61 5.57 9.40 0.53
CA TYR A 61 6.76 8.76 1.10
C TYR A 61 7.52 7.84 0.13
N PHE A 62 6.94 7.42 -1.00
CA PHE A 62 7.67 6.68 -2.03
C PHE A 62 8.52 7.62 -2.91
N VAL A 63 9.53 8.21 -2.27
CA VAL A 63 10.32 9.34 -2.78
C VAL A 63 11.81 9.09 -2.62
N LYS A 64 12.63 9.84 -3.35
CA LYS A 64 14.07 9.88 -3.14
C LYS A 64 14.40 10.57 -1.81
N GLU A 65 15.67 10.52 -1.38
CA GLU A 65 16.12 11.22 -0.16
C GLU A 65 15.92 12.75 -0.23
N ASP A 66 15.91 13.34 -1.43
CA ASP A 66 15.59 14.77 -1.65
C ASP A 66 14.08 15.08 -1.67
N ARG A 67 13.24 14.08 -1.36
CA ARG A 67 11.76 14.11 -1.37
C ARG A 67 11.13 14.28 -2.76
N SER A 68 11.91 14.25 -3.84
CA SER A 68 11.34 14.22 -5.19
C SER A 68 10.67 12.86 -5.47
N PRO A 69 9.54 12.84 -6.19
CA PRO A 69 8.88 11.59 -6.57
C PRO A 69 9.77 10.71 -7.46
N ILE A 70 9.62 9.39 -7.33
CA ILE A 70 10.25 8.40 -8.23
C ILE A 70 9.26 8.01 -9.32
N ILE A 71 8.06 7.60 -8.88
CA ILE A 71 6.88 7.27 -9.67
C ILE A 71 5.65 7.81 -8.94
N LYS A 72 4.46 7.70 -9.55
CA LYS A 72 3.20 8.05 -8.93
C LYS A 72 2.25 6.87 -8.86
N PHE A 73 1.30 6.96 -7.94
CA PHE A 73 0.26 5.98 -7.75
C PHE A 73 -1.11 6.63 -7.83
N ARG A 74 -2.09 5.91 -8.36
CA ARG A 74 -3.46 6.37 -8.47
C ARG A 74 -4.42 5.32 -7.92
N PHE A 75 -5.32 5.75 -7.06
CA PHE A 75 -6.42 4.90 -6.60
C PHE A 75 -7.30 4.52 -7.79
N LYS A 76 -7.51 3.23 -8.01
CA LYS A 76 -8.40 2.71 -9.07
C LYS A 76 -9.69 2.16 -8.48
N SER A 77 -9.59 1.25 -7.52
CA SER A 77 -10.75 0.58 -6.93
C SER A 77 -10.41 -0.06 -5.58
N VAL A 78 -11.45 -0.40 -4.83
CA VAL A 78 -11.39 -1.25 -3.64
C VAL A 78 -12.56 -2.24 -3.70
N SER A 79 -12.32 -3.46 -3.23
CA SER A 79 -13.39 -4.41 -2.88
C SER A 79 -13.28 -4.79 -1.40
N PHE A 80 -14.41 -4.76 -0.71
CA PHE A 80 -14.48 -5.05 0.72
C PHE A 80 -14.82 -6.51 0.98
N TYR A 81 -14.50 -7.01 2.18
CA TYR A 81 -14.69 -8.40 2.57
C TYR A 81 -16.07 -8.96 2.20
N ASN A 82 -17.14 -8.21 2.44
CA ASN A 82 -18.50 -8.67 2.14
C ASN A 82 -18.79 -8.88 0.64
N GLU A 83 -18.05 -8.20 -0.25
CA GLU A 83 -18.15 -8.37 -1.70
C GLU A 83 -17.38 -9.59 -2.19
N ILE A 84 -16.31 -9.97 -1.49
CA ILE A 84 -15.36 -11.01 -1.94
C ILE A 84 -15.39 -12.30 -1.11
N LYS A 85 -16.06 -12.34 0.04
CA LYS A 85 -16.05 -13.49 0.96
C LYS A 85 -16.57 -14.81 0.38
N ASN A 86 -17.36 -14.72 -0.70
CA ASN A 86 -17.89 -15.87 -1.43
C ASN A 86 -17.11 -16.15 -2.72
N SER A 87 -15.96 -15.48 -2.93
CA SER A 87 -15.09 -15.73 -4.05
C SER A 87 -14.56 -17.16 -4.01
N THR A 88 -14.37 -17.75 -5.19
CA THR A 88 -13.72 -19.06 -5.31
C THR A 88 -12.19 -18.96 -5.23
N CYS A 89 -11.63 -17.74 -5.16
CA CYS A 89 -10.22 -17.52 -4.95
C CYS A 89 -9.80 -17.94 -3.54
N SER A 90 -8.99 -19.01 -3.43
CA SER A 90 -8.36 -19.42 -2.17
C SER A 90 -7.46 -18.32 -1.55
N PHE A 91 -7.11 -17.29 -2.32
CA PHE A 91 -6.38 -16.13 -1.82
C PHE A 91 -7.15 -15.37 -0.72
N ILE A 92 -8.49 -15.36 -0.73
CA ILE A 92 -9.27 -14.63 0.30
C ILE A 92 -9.10 -15.23 1.69
N GLU A 93 -8.83 -16.54 1.79
CA GLU A 93 -8.63 -17.24 3.06
C GLU A 93 -7.38 -16.74 3.80
N LEU A 94 -6.49 -16.01 3.11
CA LEU A 94 -5.28 -15.44 3.71
C LEU A 94 -5.58 -14.21 4.58
N GLY A 95 -6.80 -13.68 4.52
CA GLY A 95 -7.24 -12.53 5.30
C GLY A 95 -7.17 -12.72 6.82
N ASP A 96 -7.43 -13.94 7.29
CA ASP A 96 -7.60 -14.27 8.72
C ASP A 96 -6.88 -15.59 9.11
N THR A 97 -5.81 -15.92 8.39
CA THR A 97 -5.14 -17.22 8.50
C THR A 97 -4.19 -17.29 9.70
N MET A 98 -4.30 -18.36 10.48
CA MET A 98 -3.44 -18.59 11.66
C MET A 98 -2.08 -19.23 11.34
N TYR A 99 -1.83 -19.65 10.10
CA TYR A 99 -0.66 -20.49 9.76
C TYR A 99 0.28 -19.86 8.74
N LYS A 100 0.74 -18.63 9.02
CA LYS A 100 1.62 -17.81 8.17
C LYS A 100 2.82 -18.53 7.54
N ASN A 101 3.41 -19.52 8.23
CA ASN A 101 4.60 -20.24 7.79
C ASN A 101 4.35 -21.28 6.67
N GLU A 102 3.09 -21.62 6.37
CA GLU A 102 2.72 -22.58 5.31
C GLU A 102 2.06 -21.88 4.11
N ILE A 103 2.08 -20.55 4.08
CA ILE A 103 1.25 -19.76 3.16
C ILE A 103 2.03 -19.37 1.92
N ASN A 104 1.69 -20.02 0.82
CA ASN A 104 2.15 -19.63 -0.49
C ASN A 104 1.30 -18.48 -1.07
N TRP A 105 1.49 -17.28 -0.52
CA TRP A 105 0.85 -16.04 -0.99
C TRP A 105 0.96 -15.89 -2.50
N VAL A 106 2.16 -16.15 -3.04
CA VAL A 106 2.45 -16.02 -4.47
C VAL A 106 1.63 -17.00 -5.32
N SER A 107 1.56 -18.28 -4.95
CA SER A 107 0.78 -19.26 -5.73
C SER A 107 -0.70 -18.94 -5.69
N ARG A 108 -1.26 -18.68 -4.49
CA ARG A 108 -2.68 -18.34 -4.34
C ARG A 108 -3.04 -17.03 -5.07
N PHE A 109 -2.15 -16.05 -5.05
CA PHE A 109 -2.32 -14.81 -5.81
C PHE A 109 -2.37 -15.12 -7.31
N ASN A 110 -1.46 -15.94 -7.81
CA ASN A 110 -1.37 -16.27 -9.24
C ASN A 110 -2.58 -17.09 -9.72
N GLU A 111 -3.08 -18.01 -8.90
CA GLU A 111 -4.26 -18.84 -9.18
C GLU A 111 -5.59 -18.08 -9.13
N CYS A 112 -5.67 -17.00 -8.33
CA CYS A 112 -6.90 -16.23 -8.22
C CYS A 112 -7.28 -15.56 -9.56
N ASN A 113 -8.52 -15.71 -10.01
CA ASN A 113 -9.02 -15.06 -11.23
C ASN A 113 -10.23 -14.16 -11.00
N ASP A 114 -10.66 -14.00 -9.75
CA ASP A 114 -11.74 -13.09 -9.39
C ASP A 114 -11.26 -11.63 -9.51
N PRO A 115 -11.87 -10.82 -10.39
CA PRO A 115 -11.45 -9.43 -10.61
C PRO A 115 -11.77 -8.50 -9.42
N LEU A 116 -12.63 -8.91 -8.47
CA LEU A 116 -12.85 -8.18 -7.23
C LEU A 116 -11.74 -8.44 -6.20
N VAL A 117 -10.97 -9.53 -6.36
CA VAL A 117 -9.85 -9.85 -5.48
C VAL A 117 -8.52 -9.49 -6.13
N LYS A 118 -8.39 -9.67 -7.45
CA LYS A 118 -7.14 -9.39 -8.17
C LYS A 118 -7.44 -8.68 -9.49
N ASP A 119 -7.02 -7.42 -9.56
CA ASP A 119 -7.00 -6.68 -10.81
C ASP A 119 -5.68 -6.95 -11.56
N LYS A 120 -5.79 -7.62 -12.72
CA LYS A 120 -4.65 -7.97 -13.57
C LYS A 120 -3.95 -6.75 -14.18
N LYS A 121 -4.56 -5.57 -14.13
CA LYS A 121 -4.05 -4.32 -14.72
C LYS A 121 -3.69 -3.26 -13.69
N ALA A 122 -3.57 -3.64 -12.41
CA ALA A 122 -3.19 -2.76 -11.32
C ALA A 122 -2.15 -3.42 -10.41
N LEU A 123 -1.47 -2.61 -9.61
CA LEU A 123 -0.77 -3.09 -8.41
C LEU A 123 -1.85 -3.47 -7.39
N ASN A 124 -1.73 -4.65 -6.79
CA ASN A 124 -2.75 -5.15 -5.87
C ASN A 124 -2.29 -4.98 -4.42
N PHE A 125 -3.13 -4.37 -3.59
CA PHE A 125 -2.93 -4.17 -2.16
C PHE A 125 -3.99 -4.94 -1.40
N TYR A 126 -3.56 -5.67 -0.39
CA TYR A 126 -4.43 -6.53 0.41
C TYR A 126 -4.38 -6.09 1.87
N VAL A 127 -5.54 -5.77 2.43
CA VAL A 127 -5.66 -5.54 3.88
C VAL A 127 -6.02 -6.85 4.54
N TYR A 128 -5.19 -7.30 5.48
CA TYR A 128 -5.39 -8.57 6.20
C TYR A 128 -5.13 -8.40 7.71
N ASP A 129 -5.45 -9.43 8.48
CA ASP A 129 -5.22 -9.49 9.94
C ASP A 129 -4.08 -10.46 10.22
N SER A 130 -2.91 -9.92 10.54
CA SER A 130 -1.70 -10.72 10.67
C SER A 130 -1.75 -11.59 11.91
N TYR A 131 -1.27 -12.84 11.77
CA TYR A 131 -1.21 -13.79 12.88
C TYR A 131 0.16 -14.48 12.94
N THR A 132 0.67 -14.65 14.15
CA THR A 132 1.76 -15.60 14.44
C THR A 132 1.43 -16.42 15.68
N ALA A 133 2.00 -17.63 15.79
CA ALA A 133 1.84 -18.44 17.01
C ALA A 133 2.35 -17.73 18.28
N ALA A 134 3.31 -16.81 18.14
CA ALA A 134 3.89 -16.07 19.26
C ALA A 134 3.05 -14.85 19.70
N ALA A 135 2.46 -14.11 18.75
CA ALA A 135 1.76 -12.85 19.04
C ALA A 135 0.23 -12.92 18.83
N GLY A 136 -0.29 -14.00 18.25
CA GLY A 136 -1.66 -14.09 17.78
C GLY A 136 -1.96 -12.97 16.77
N TYR A 137 -3.20 -12.46 16.78
CA TYR A 137 -3.63 -11.29 16.01
C TYR A 137 -3.12 -9.94 16.56
N ASN A 138 -2.10 -9.96 17.43
CA ASN A 138 -1.34 -8.75 17.76
C ASN A 138 -0.05 -8.64 16.91
N ASP A 139 0.20 -9.64 16.05
CA ASP A 139 1.21 -9.51 15.00
C ASP A 139 0.82 -8.40 14.03
N LYS A 140 1.79 -7.66 13.51
CA LYS A 140 1.54 -6.50 12.65
C LYS A 140 2.42 -6.54 11.41
N ASP A 141 2.89 -7.71 11.02
CA ASP A 141 3.78 -7.77 9.87
C ASP A 141 3.05 -7.38 8.58
N SER A 142 3.82 -6.99 7.59
CA SER A 142 3.32 -6.71 6.25
C SER A 142 4.35 -7.22 5.24
N PHE A 143 3.92 -7.41 4.00
CA PHE A 143 4.73 -8.09 2.99
C PHE A 143 4.57 -7.47 1.61
N GLY A 144 5.70 -7.16 0.99
CA GLY A 144 5.80 -6.86 -0.43
C GLY A 144 6.33 -8.03 -1.24
N TYR A 145 5.63 -8.38 -2.32
CA TYR A 145 6.04 -9.45 -3.24
C TYR A 145 6.22 -8.88 -4.63
N ARG A 146 7.40 -9.08 -5.23
CA ARG A 146 7.64 -8.73 -6.65
C ARG A 146 6.89 -9.63 -7.63
N ASN A 147 6.74 -10.92 -7.28
CA ASN A 147 6.00 -11.95 -8.03
C ASN A 147 6.16 -11.88 -9.55
N PHE A 148 7.37 -12.17 -10.06
CA PHE A 148 7.68 -12.17 -11.50
C PHE A 148 7.20 -10.89 -12.24
N ASN A 149 7.42 -9.73 -11.60
CA ASN A 149 7.03 -8.39 -12.06
C ASN A 149 5.52 -8.15 -12.10
N ARG A 150 4.72 -8.98 -11.41
CA ARG A 150 3.31 -8.71 -11.09
C ARG A 150 3.19 -8.51 -9.57
N PRO A 151 3.68 -7.37 -9.07
CA PRO A 151 3.79 -7.14 -7.64
C PRO A 151 2.43 -7.08 -6.94
N PHE A 152 2.44 -7.45 -5.67
CA PHE A 152 1.35 -7.18 -4.74
C PHE A 152 1.89 -6.97 -3.33
N ILE A 153 1.09 -6.31 -2.50
CA ILE A 153 1.41 -6.01 -1.11
C ILE A 153 0.29 -6.55 -0.21
N ALA A 154 0.66 -7.13 0.93
CA ALA A 154 -0.24 -7.45 2.03
C ALA A 154 0.11 -6.54 3.22
N LEU A 155 -0.82 -5.66 3.60
CA LEU A 155 -0.71 -4.74 4.72
C LEU A 155 -1.58 -5.22 5.87
N ASP A 156 -0.97 -5.31 7.05
CA ASP A 156 -1.76 -5.53 8.26
C ASP A 156 -2.62 -4.30 8.55
N TRP A 157 -3.89 -4.54 8.89
CA TRP A 157 -4.87 -3.46 9.08
C TRP A 157 -4.48 -2.47 10.18
N GLN A 158 -3.71 -2.90 11.20
CA GLN A 158 -3.28 -2.01 12.28
C GLN A 158 -2.21 -1.02 11.85
N ARG A 159 -1.60 -1.23 10.68
CA ARG A 159 -0.55 -0.38 10.14
C ARG A 159 -1.05 0.63 9.11
N LEU A 160 -2.31 0.51 8.69
CA LEU A 160 -2.99 1.51 7.86
C LEU A 160 -2.85 2.91 8.45
N ASN A 161 -2.94 3.91 7.57
CA ASN A 161 -2.79 5.32 7.90
C ASN A 161 -1.40 5.67 8.46
N HIS A 162 -0.36 4.93 8.05
CA HIS A 162 1.04 5.21 8.43
C HIS A 162 1.26 5.28 9.95
N GLN A 163 0.44 4.57 10.75
CA GLN A 163 0.46 4.71 12.22
C GLN A 163 1.65 4.00 12.87
N ILE A 164 2.22 2.99 12.19
CA ILE A 164 3.28 2.14 12.71
C ILE A 164 4.40 2.05 11.68
N GLN A 165 5.39 2.92 11.87
CA GLN A 165 6.49 3.14 10.93
C GLN A 165 5.96 3.50 9.53
N SER A 166 6.62 2.99 8.49
CA SER A 166 6.37 3.23 7.07
C SER A 166 6.10 1.93 6.31
N PRO A 167 4.94 1.29 6.48
CA PRO A 167 4.64 0.01 5.83
C PRO A 167 4.54 0.13 4.31
N GLU A 168 3.75 1.09 3.80
CA GLU A 168 3.32 1.11 2.40
C GLU A 168 4.53 1.23 1.46
N GLU A 169 5.39 2.22 1.70
CA GLU A 169 6.58 2.47 0.91
C GLU A 169 7.65 1.38 1.10
N HIS A 170 7.76 0.78 2.31
CA HIS A 170 8.71 -0.30 2.57
C HIS A 170 8.35 -1.56 1.80
N GLU A 171 7.10 -2.01 1.92
CA GLU A 171 6.62 -3.18 1.19
C GLU A 171 6.60 -2.93 -0.32
N MET A 172 6.29 -1.69 -0.75
CA MET A 172 6.42 -1.33 -2.16
C MET A 172 7.87 -1.39 -2.63
N GLY A 173 8.84 -1.02 -1.79
CA GLY A 173 10.25 -1.22 -2.06
C GLY A 173 10.58 -2.70 -2.35
N HIS A 174 10.10 -3.63 -1.53
CA HIS A 174 10.23 -5.07 -1.80
C HIS A 174 9.54 -5.50 -3.10
N ALA A 175 8.35 -4.98 -3.37
CA ALA A 175 7.60 -5.24 -4.58
C ALA A 175 8.35 -4.76 -5.85
N PHE A 176 9.20 -3.73 -5.71
CA PHE A 176 10.10 -3.21 -6.74
C PHE A 176 11.54 -3.76 -6.63
N GLY A 177 11.73 -4.87 -5.91
CA GLY A 177 12.98 -5.64 -5.92
C GLY A 177 14.05 -5.17 -4.94
N LEU A 178 13.72 -4.28 -4.00
CA LEU A 178 14.66 -3.87 -2.95
C LEU A 178 14.72 -4.92 -1.83
N THR A 179 15.88 -4.99 -1.18
CA THR A 179 16.11 -5.79 0.02
C THR A 179 16.22 -4.89 1.24
N HIS A 180 16.14 -5.48 2.43
CA HIS A 180 16.38 -4.75 3.67
C HIS A 180 17.77 -4.10 3.70
N VAL A 181 17.87 -2.96 4.37
CA VAL A 181 19.14 -2.35 4.77
C VAL A 181 19.29 -2.37 6.28
N CYS A 182 20.54 -2.44 6.74
CA CYS A 182 20.86 -2.51 8.15
C CYS A 182 21.20 -1.13 8.72
N VAL A 183 20.58 -0.77 9.84
CA VAL A 183 20.95 0.42 10.62
C VAL A 183 21.15 0.01 12.07
N SER A 184 22.40 -0.29 12.44
CA SER A 184 22.77 -0.71 13.79
C SER A 184 22.48 0.40 14.81
N GLY A 185 21.95 0.02 15.97
CA GLY A 185 21.60 0.94 17.06
C GLY A 185 20.33 1.78 16.81
N ALA A 186 19.64 1.59 15.68
CA ALA A 186 18.41 2.33 15.41
C ALA A 186 17.33 1.97 16.44
N THR A 187 16.71 3.00 17.02
CA THR A 187 15.50 2.90 17.84
C THR A 187 14.28 3.31 17.02
N LEU A 188 13.06 3.07 17.51
CA LEU A 188 11.82 3.42 16.81
C LEU A 188 11.69 4.93 16.49
N SER A 189 12.45 5.79 17.17
CA SER A 189 12.46 7.23 16.93
C SER A 189 13.60 7.71 16.00
N THR A 190 14.51 6.81 15.62
CA THR A 190 15.66 7.13 14.75
C THR A 190 15.19 7.25 13.30
N SER A 191 15.47 8.36 12.64
CA SER A 191 15.21 8.50 11.20
C SER A 191 16.13 7.57 10.40
N THR A 192 15.55 6.82 9.47
CA THR A 192 16.24 5.75 8.74
C THR A 192 15.77 5.67 7.29
N ASN A 193 16.58 5.02 6.45
CA ASN A 193 16.18 4.68 5.08
C ASN A 193 14.87 3.86 5.09
N ILE A 194 14.04 4.02 4.05
CA ILE A 194 12.74 3.33 3.95
C ILE A 194 12.89 1.81 4.10
N MET A 195 13.95 1.22 3.55
CA MET A 195 14.18 -0.23 3.59
C MET A 195 14.84 -0.73 4.90
N ALA A 196 14.99 0.12 5.92
CA ALA A 196 15.63 -0.28 7.16
C ALA A 196 14.79 -1.34 7.90
N SER A 197 15.43 -2.42 8.36
CA SER A 197 14.74 -3.53 9.03
C SER A 197 15.46 -3.97 10.29
N ALA A 198 14.70 -4.53 11.23
CA ALA A 198 15.24 -5.18 12.42
C ALA A 198 15.82 -6.56 12.11
N GLY A 199 15.34 -7.21 11.03
CA GLY A 199 15.79 -8.55 10.65
C GLY A 199 17.27 -8.57 10.27
N GLY A 200 18.09 -9.28 11.04
CA GLY A 200 19.52 -9.43 10.80
C GLY A 200 20.38 -8.26 11.27
N CYS A 201 19.82 -7.37 12.10
CA CYS A 201 20.48 -6.15 12.57
C CYS A 201 20.18 -5.89 14.05
N ASP A 202 21.18 -5.42 14.80
CA ASP A 202 20.99 -4.94 16.18
C ASP A 202 20.30 -3.56 16.17
N GLY A 203 19.01 -3.51 15.80
CA GLY A 203 18.21 -2.28 15.74
C GLY A 203 16.73 -2.55 15.44
N SER A 204 15.87 -1.54 15.59
CA SER A 204 14.41 -1.67 15.43
C SER A 204 13.89 -1.36 14.01
N GLY A 205 14.78 -1.07 13.06
CA GLY A 205 14.43 -0.56 11.73
C GLY A 205 14.11 0.95 11.66
N GLY A 206 14.01 1.64 12.79
CA GLY A 206 13.80 3.10 12.84
C GLY A 206 12.43 3.58 12.36
N LYS A 207 12.34 4.86 12.00
CA LYS A 207 11.13 5.50 11.46
C LYS A 207 10.88 5.22 9.99
N ARG A 208 11.93 4.87 9.22
CA ARG A 208 11.88 4.63 7.77
C ARG A 208 11.38 5.83 6.94
N ASP A 209 11.81 7.03 7.32
CA ASP A 209 11.27 8.31 6.85
C ASP A 209 12.20 9.12 5.91
N ILE A 210 13.43 8.67 5.65
CA ILE A 210 14.42 9.44 4.87
C ILE A 210 14.09 9.48 3.36
N GLY A 211 13.69 8.35 2.77
CA GLY A 211 13.57 8.17 1.33
C GLY A 211 14.44 7.02 0.79
N PHE A 212 14.41 6.84 -0.53
CA PHE A 212 15.27 5.87 -1.24
C PHE A 212 16.53 6.53 -1.77
N ASN A 213 17.69 5.90 -1.57
CA ASN A 213 18.97 6.37 -2.11
C ASN A 213 19.12 6.04 -3.61
N ASP A 214 20.13 6.58 -4.26
CA ASP A 214 20.34 6.44 -5.72
C ASP A 214 20.39 4.99 -6.20
N SER A 215 21.01 4.08 -5.43
CA SER A 215 21.09 2.65 -5.79
C SER A 215 19.71 1.99 -5.75
N GLN A 216 18.91 2.32 -4.74
CA GLN A 216 17.53 1.85 -4.63
C GLN A 216 16.65 2.44 -5.73
N VAL A 217 16.78 3.74 -6.02
CA VAL A 217 16.07 4.41 -7.12
C VAL A 217 16.39 3.74 -8.46
N ASN A 218 17.66 3.46 -8.74
CA ASN A 218 18.07 2.76 -9.96
C ASN A 218 17.44 1.37 -10.07
N THR A 219 17.36 0.64 -8.96
CA THR A 219 16.71 -0.68 -8.92
C THR A 219 15.20 -0.57 -9.17
N ILE A 220 14.53 0.39 -8.53
CA ILE A 220 13.10 0.66 -8.77
C ILE A 220 12.88 0.96 -10.25
N MET A 221 13.65 1.89 -10.82
CA MET A 221 13.50 2.32 -12.22
C MET A 221 13.84 1.21 -13.23
N TYR A 222 14.71 0.26 -12.87
CA TYR A 222 14.93 -0.94 -13.68
C TYR A 222 13.67 -1.83 -13.77
N TYR A 223 12.92 -1.99 -12.68
CA TYR A 223 11.72 -2.83 -12.66
C TYR A 223 10.45 -2.12 -13.16
N VAL A 224 10.37 -0.78 -13.10
CA VAL A 224 9.23 0.00 -13.62
C VAL A 224 8.76 -0.46 -15.01
N PRO A 225 9.59 -0.49 -16.06
CA PRO A 225 9.14 -0.91 -17.40
C PRO A 225 8.72 -2.38 -17.45
N LEU A 226 9.34 -3.25 -16.65
CA LEU A 226 9.02 -4.68 -16.61
C LEU A 226 7.65 -4.93 -15.96
N ILE A 227 7.36 -4.22 -14.88
CA ILE A 227 6.06 -4.26 -14.19
C ILE A 227 4.98 -3.69 -15.12
N LYS A 228 5.24 -2.54 -15.74
CA LYS A 228 4.32 -1.94 -16.73
C LYS A 228 3.96 -2.91 -17.85
N ALA A 229 4.95 -3.56 -18.46
CA ALA A 229 4.72 -4.55 -19.49
C ALA A 229 3.88 -5.73 -18.97
N LYS A 230 4.14 -6.19 -17.75
CA LYS A 230 3.40 -7.30 -17.12
C LYS A 230 1.94 -6.95 -16.83
N LEU A 231 1.66 -5.73 -16.38
CA LEU A 231 0.28 -5.25 -16.12
C LEU A 231 -0.49 -4.93 -17.41
N ALA A 232 0.20 -4.61 -18.50
CA ALA A 232 -0.40 -4.46 -19.83
C ALA A 232 -0.72 -5.80 -20.51
N SER A 233 -0.11 -6.90 -20.04
CA SER A 233 -0.33 -8.23 -20.59
C SER A 233 -1.70 -8.80 -20.16
N PRO A 234 -2.38 -9.58 -21.02
CA PRO A 234 -3.66 -10.23 -20.71
C PRO A 234 -3.63 -11.12 -19.44
#